data_AF-A0A386ZII5-F1
#
_entry.id   AF-A0A386ZII5-F1
#
_cell.length_a   1.000
_cell.length_b   1.000
_cell.length_c   1.000
_cell.angle_alpha   90.00
_cell.angle_beta   90.00
_cell.angle_gamma   90.00
#
_symmetry.space_group_name_H-M   'P 1'
#
loop_
_entity.id
_entity.type
_entity.pdbx_description
1 polymer ?
#
loop_
_entity_poly.entity_id
_entity_poly.type
_entity_poly.pdbx_seq_one_letter_code
_entity_poly.pdbx_strand_id
1 'polypeptide(L)'
;MRWAVAVSAVLLALFTSGCGLIGGSSGGVQAGDCLKKTGEDGFDKVSCSGADAGFVVLDRAGSGQAHERCVDVAGTEYVYTDKGKGSVCVGIKGADPAHAANAAQKGDCLTDTAGNNPLKADCADHTAVYRVLDRLDTTEFMPDAACKKVSGTQTTYSYILKAKKGIGAFGTGIVFCLIAKGSDPARTIDNAKIGDCLKKSGADDVEITACSSPDAEYKILSSQLDTSLCDRVSGSIATYSYQQPGEIMPKAFCLGSAH
;
A
#
# COMPACT_ATOMS: atom_id res chain seq x y z
N MET A 1 -12.89 -51.37 33.23
CA MET A 1 -11.58 -51.02 33.81
C MET A 1 -10.84 -50.13 32.83
N ARG A 2 -10.32 -49.01 33.32
CA ARG A 2 -9.32 -48.10 32.73
C ARG A 2 -9.77 -47.20 31.57
N TRP A 3 -10.14 -45.98 31.98
CA TRP A 3 -10.11 -44.74 31.22
C TRP A 3 -8.66 -44.29 30.95
N ALA A 4 -8.44 -43.58 29.86
CA ALA A 4 -7.34 -42.62 29.73
C ALA A 4 -7.77 -41.49 28.79
N VAL A 5 -8.20 -40.38 29.38
CA VAL A 5 -8.35 -39.08 28.72
C VAL A 5 -6.99 -38.40 28.80
N ALA A 6 -6.40 -38.05 27.65
CA ALA A 6 -5.18 -37.26 27.60
C ALA A 6 -5.55 -35.79 27.38
N VAL A 7 -5.50 -35.01 28.47
CA VAL A 7 -5.46 -33.54 28.50
C VAL A 7 -4.01 -33.15 28.71
N SER A 8 -3.40 -32.39 27.80
CA SER A 8 -2.16 -31.58 27.98
C SER A 8 -1.75 -31.00 26.62
N ALA A 9 -1.30 -29.75 26.45
CA ALA A 9 -1.00 -28.68 27.39
C ALA A 9 -1.15 -27.34 26.65
N VAL A 10 -1.73 -26.36 27.34
CA VAL A 10 -1.76 -24.95 26.95
C VAL A 10 -0.37 -24.35 27.21
N LEU A 11 0.32 -23.94 26.15
CA LEU A 11 1.54 -23.13 26.25
C LEU A 11 1.14 -21.69 26.62
N LEU A 12 1.19 -21.36 27.91
CA LEU A 12 1.26 -19.97 28.36
C LEU A 12 2.65 -19.42 28.00
N ALA A 13 2.70 -18.51 27.01
CA ALA A 13 3.84 -17.64 26.81
C ALA A 13 3.91 -16.66 27.99
N LEU A 14 4.81 -16.93 28.93
CA LEU A 14 5.17 -16.03 30.02
C LEU A 14 5.88 -14.81 29.41
N PHE A 15 5.24 -13.64 29.50
CA PHE A 15 5.89 -12.35 29.35
C PHE A 15 6.94 -12.20 30.47
N THR A 16 8.21 -12.48 30.17
CA THR A 16 9.31 -12.12 31.05
C THR A 16 9.53 -10.62 30.96
N SER A 17 8.89 -9.88 31.88
CA SER A 17 9.26 -8.53 32.29
C SER A 17 10.65 -8.57 32.93
N GLY A 18 11.67 -8.54 32.08
CA GLY A 18 13.06 -8.39 32.49
C GLY A 18 13.38 -6.94 32.83
N CYS A 19 13.31 -6.60 34.12
CA CYS A 19 14.08 -5.50 34.69
C CYS A 19 15.57 -5.81 34.54
N GLY A 20 16.22 -5.25 33.53
CA GLY A 20 17.65 -5.42 33.23
C GLY A 20 18.40 -4.10 33.23
N LEU A 21 19.10 -3.85 34.33
CA LEU A 21 20.36 -3.10 34.52
C LEU A 21 20.76 -2.04 33.48
N ILE A 22 20.91 -0.82 33.98
CA ILE A 22 21.59 0.32 33.36
C ILE A 22 23.06 -0.06 33.10
N GLY A 23 23.34 -0.50 31.88
CA GLY A 23 24.68 -0.66 31.35
C GLY A 23 24.88 0.32 30.20
N GLY A 24 25.60 1.42 30.45
CA GLY A 24 26.13 2.28 29.41
C GLY A 24 27.16 1.51 28.57
N SER A 25 26.68 0.79 27.56
CA SER A 25 27.52 0.27 26.49
C SER A 25 27.34 1.16 25.28
N SER A 26 28.44 1.66 24.74
CA SER A 26 28.56 2.31 23.42
C SER A 26 28.27 1.34 22.24
N GLY A 27 27.41 0.34 22.47
CA GLY A 27 26.91 -0.58 21.47
C GLY A 27 25.82 0.10 20.64
N GLY A 28 25.89 -0.05 19.33
CA GLY A 28 24.86 0.47 18.42
C GLY A 28 23.48 -0.10 18.76
N VAL A 29 22.43 0.60 18.31
CA VAL A 29 21.04 0.23 18.61
C VAL A 29 20.67 -1.14 18.05
N GLN A 30 19.80 -1.88 18.75
CA GLN A 30 19.34 -3.22 18.38
C GLN A 30 17.81 -3.26 18.33
N ALA A 31 17.26 -4.27 17.65
CA ALA A 31 15.81 -4.51 17.64
C ALA A 31 15.27 -4.59 19.08
N GLY A 32 14.14 -3.91 19.32
CA GLY A 32 13.53 -3.76 20.63
C GLY A 32 14.06 -2.59 21.48
N ASP A 33 15.15 -1.95 21.08
CA ASP A 33 15.62 -0.74 21.77
C ASP A 33 14.62 0.40 21.61
N CYS A 34 14.30 1.07 22.72
CA CYS A 34 13.45 2.24 22.69
C CYS A 34 14.24 3.52 22.42
N LEU A 35 13.63 4.39 21.64
CA LEU A 35 14.23 5.59 21.13
C LEU A 35 13.36 6.81 21.47
N LYS A 36 14.04 7.91 21.74
CA LYS A 36 13.47 9.25 21.74
C LYS A 36 13.92 9.97 20.48
N LYS A 37 12.99 10.65 19.82
CA LYS A 37 13.33 11.50 18.69
C LYS A 37 14.04 12.77 19.18
N THR A 38 15.20 13.06 18.61
CA THR A 38 16.02 14.23 18.92
C THR A 38 16.26 15.04 17.64
N GLY A 39 15.68 16.24 17.58
CA GLY A 39 15.62 17.03 16.35
C GLY A 39 14.68 16.42 15.31
N GLU A 40 14.81 16.85 14.06
CA GLU A 40 13.93 16.39 12.97
C GLU A 40 14.23 14.93 12.58
N ASP A 41 15.49 14.50 12.73
CA ASP A 41 16.03 13.31 12.06
C ASP A 41 16.95 12.44 12.94
N GLY A 42 17.04 12.71 14.25
CA GLY A 42 17.90 11.97 15.18
C GLY A 42 17.10 11.10 16.16
N PHE A 43 17.74 10.04 16.65
CA PHE A 43 17.20 9.20 17.69
C PHE A 43 18.26 8.89 18.74
N ASP A 44 17.90 9.10 20.01
CA ASP A 44 18.70 8.69 21.15
C ASP A 44 18.08 7.45 21.79
N LYS A 45 18.93 6.48 22.14
CA LYS A 45 18.51 5.31 22.92
C LYS A 45 18.12 5.76 24.33
N VAL A 46 16.93 5.36 24.76
CA VAL A 46 16.36 5.68 26.08
C VAL A 46 15.78 4.44 26.73
N SER A 47 15.45 4.52 28.02
CA SER A 47 14.72 3.44 28.69
C SER A 47 13.34 3.26 28.06
N CYS A 48 12.93 2.02 27.79
CA CYS A 48 11.58 1.72 27.30
C CYS A 48 10.47 2.10 28.28
N SER A 49 10.76 2.24 29.58
CA SER A 49 9.81 2.75 30.56
C SER A 49 9.78 4.28 30.65
N GLY A 50 10.69 4.97 29.95
CA GLY A 50 10.74 6.42 29.91
C GLY A 50 9.52 7.02 29.21
N ALA A 51 9.01 8.14 29.73
CA ALA A 51 7.87 8.85 29.14
C ALA A 51 8.20 9.45 27.76
N ASP A 52 9.48 9.65 27.45
CA ASP A 52 9.99 10.16 26.19
C ASP A 52 10.38 9.08 25.17
N ALA A 53 10.21 7.80 25.53
CA ALA A 53 10.37 6.66 24.63
C ALA A 53 9.17 6.55 23.68
N GLY A 54 9.14 7.36 22.63
CA GLY A 54 8.07 7.38 21.62
C GLY A 54 8.27 6.40 20.45
N PHE A 55 9.46 5.82 20.32
CA PHE A 55 9.85 5.02 19.16
C PHE A 55 10.57 3.74 19.59
N VAL A 56 10.64 2.77 18.67
CA VAL A 56 11.32 1.49 18.87
C VAL A 56 12.07 1.09 17.60
N VAL A 57 13.24 0.48 17.76
CA VAL A 57 13.92 -0.19 16.65
C VAL A 57 13.18 -1.48 16.34
N LEU A 58 12.65 -1.60 15.13
CA LEU A 58 11.94 -2.78 14.68
C LEU A 58 12.90 -3.84 14.15
N ASP A 59 13.87 -3.41 13.34
CA ASP A 59 14.86 -4.30 12.75
C ASP A 59 16.09 -3.52 12.23
N ARG A 60 17.08 -4.25 11.74
CA ARG A 60 18.16 -3.73 10.89
C ARG A 60 18.02 -4.30 9.48
N ALA A 61 18.15 -3.44 8.48
CA ALA A 61 18.09 -3.82 7.08
C ALA A 61 19.43 -3.63 6.36
N GLY A 62 19.67 -4.50 5.38
CA GLY A 62 20.85 -4.47 4.51
C GLY A 62 21.40 -5.85 4.22
N SER A 63 22.55 -5.90 3.55
CA SER A 63 23.20 -7.16 3.18
C SER A 63 23.45 -8.05 4.41
N GLY A 64 23.02 -9.32 4.31
CA GLY A 64 23.14 -10.30 5.39
C GLY A 64 22.10 -10.19 6.50
N GLN A 65 21.10 -9.31 6.36
CA GLN A 65 19.94 -9.24 7.26
C GLN A 65 18.72 -9.95 6.66
N ALA A 66 17.68 -10.15 7.47
CA ALA A 66 16.41 -10.75 7.01
C ALA A 66 15.71 -9.87 5.96
N HIS A 67 15.84 -8.56 6.07
CA HIS A 67 15.31 -7.58 5.13
C HIS A 67 16.45 -6.80 4.47
N GLU A 68 16.42 -6.68 3.15
CA GLU A 68 17.38 -5.82 2.45
C GLU A 68 17.09 -4.33 2.71
N ARG A 69 15.82 -3.95 2.90
CA ARG A 69 15.41 -2.56 3.05
C ARG A 69 14.44 -2.39 4.21
N CYS A 70 14.51 -1.23 4.85
CA CYS A 70 13.64 -0.92 5.98
C CYS A 70 12.16 -0.79 5.61
N VAL A 71 11.83 -0.48 4.35
CA VAL A 71 10.43 -0.36 3.93
C VAL A 71 9.71 -1.71 3.93
N ASP A 72 10.48 -2.80 3.86
CA ASP A 72 9.98 -4.17 3.94
C ASP A 72 9.79 -4.65 5.40
N VAL A 73 10.26 -3.87 6.38
CA VAL A 73 10.05 -4.13 7.81
C VAL A 73 8.72 -3.49 8.24
N ALA A 74 7.72 -4.32 8.53
CA ALA A 74 6.38 -3.90 8.91
C ALA A 74 6.37 -2.84 10.04
N GLY A 75 5.63 -1.75 9.86
CA GLY A 75 5.49 -0.66 10.85
C GLY A 75 6.63 0.35 10.87
N THR A 76 7.61 0.24 9.96
CA THR A 76 8.73 1.18 9.89
C THR A 76 8.30 2.51 9.31
N GLU A 77 8.48 3.57 10.10
CA GLU A 77 8.18 4.95 9.72
C GLU A 77 9.44 5.75 9.36
N TYR A 78 10.57 5.39 9.97
CA TYR A 78 11.83 6.09 9.83
C TYR A 78 12.95 5.13 9.48
N VAL A 79 13.88 5.61 8.65
CA VAL A 79 15.15 4.94 8.39
C VAL A 79 16.30 5.90 8.63
N TYR A 80 17.31 5.44 9.37
CA TYR A 80 18.58 6.15 9.47
C TYR A 80 19.75 5.17 9.42
N THR A 81 20.90 5.65 8.97
CA THR A 81 22.11 4.82 8.85
C THR A 81 22.95 4.95 10.11
N ASP A 82 23.26 3.82 10.74
CA ASP A 82 24.25 3.74 11.80
C ASP A 82 25.63 3.55 11.15
N LYS A 83 26.55 4.49 11.33
CA LYS A 83 27.87 4.64 10.66
C LYS A 83 28.56 3.30 10.31
N GLY A 84 28.27 2.75 9.13
CA GLY A 84 28.89 1.53 8.59
C GLY A 84 28.26 0.19 8.99
N LYS A 85 27.12 0.16 9.71
CA LYS A 85 26.46 -1.05 10.23
C LYS A 85 25.07 -1.32 9.63
N GLY A 86 24.77 -0.73 8.48
CA GLY A 86 23.48 -0.88 7.79
C GLY A 86 22.42 0.13 8.22
N SER A 87 21.20 -0.08 7.72
CA SER A 87 20.04 0.78 7.97
C SER A 87 19.31 0.32 9.22
N VAL A 88 18.96 1.26 10.09
CA VAL A 88 18.13 1.02 11.27
C VAL A 88 16.69 1.38 10.93
N CYS A 89 15.78 0.44 11.15
CA CYS A 89 14.37 0.56 10.83
C CYS A 89 13.60 0.89 12.10
N VAL A 90 12.97 2.06 12.15
CA VAL A 90 12.35 2.59 13.37
C VAL A 90 10.86 2.79 13.18
N GLY A 91 10.08 2.27 14.12
CA GLY A 91 8.63 2.43 14.18
C GLY A 91 8.19 3.26 15.40
N ILE A 92 6.92 3.65 15.38
CA ILE A 92 6.26 4.27 16.54
C ILE A 92 6.07 3.19 17.61
N LYS A 93 6.44 3.49 18.85
CA LYS A 93 6.29 2.54 19.95
C LYS A 93 4.81 2.26 20.22
N GLY A 94 4.45 0.97 20.30
CA GLY A 94 3.08 0.53 20.58
C GLY A 94 2.15 0.58 19.37
N ALA A 95 2.63 1.02 18.20
CA ALA A 95 1.92 0.79 16.94
C ALA A 95 1.88 -0.71 16.63
N ASP A 96 0.87 -1.14 15.89
CA ASP A 96 0.71 -2.52 15.47
C ASP A 96 1.33 -2.75 14.08
N PRO A 97 2.48 -3.46 13.98
CA PRO A 97 3.11 -3.73 12.70
C PRO A 97 2.25 -4.57 11.75
N ALA A 98 1.35 -5.42 12.27
CA ALA A 98 0.55 -6.31 11.43
C ALA A 98 -0.49 -5.56 10.59
N HIS A 99 -0.97 -4.42 11.11
CA HIS A 99 -1.92 -3.54 10.43
C HIS A 99 -1.24 -2.35 9.73
N ALA A 100 0.09 -2.27 9.76
CA ALA A 100 0.82 -1.21 9.06
C ALA A 100 0.65 -1.35 7.54
N ALA A 101 0.46 -0.23 6.84
CA ALA A 101 0.30 -0.22 5.38
C ALA A 101 1.44 -0.96 4.67
N ASN A 102 2.68 -0.74 5.09
CA ASN A 102 3.86 -1.30 4.45
C ASN A 102 4.02 -2.81 4.63
N ALA A 103 3.24 -3.42 5.53
CA ALA A 103 3.13 -4.87 5.68
C ALA A 103 2.19 -5.52 4.64
N ALA A 104 1.40 -4.72 3.91
CA ALA A 104 0.51 -5.22 2.88
C ALA A 104 1.28 -5.77 1.67
N GLN A 105 0.77 -6.87 1.13
CA GLN A 105 1.26 -7.55 -0.06
C GLN A 105 0.15 -7.61 -1.12
N LYS A 106 0.51 -8.05 -2.33
CA LYS A 106 -0.48 -8.33 -3.37
C LYS A 106 -1.57 -9.26 -2.87
N GLY A 107 -2.82 -8.86 -3.06
CA GLY A 107 -4.02 -9.56 -2.60
C GLY A 107 -4.52 -9.15 -1.22
N ASP A 108 -3.71 -8.48 -0.40
CA ASP A 108 -4.17 -7.90 0.87
C ASP A 108 -5.12 -6.73 0.64
N CYS A 109 -5.83 -6.33 1.69
CA CYS A 109 -6.71 -5.17 1.66
C CYS A 109 -6.22 -4.04 2.56
N LEU A 110 -6.55 -2.82 2.12
CA LEU A 110 -6.27 -1.58 2.83
C LEU A 110 -7.58 -0.86 3.16
N THR A 111 -7.58 -0.15 4.29
CA THR A 111 -8.63 0.83 4.60
C THR A 111 -8.59 2.00 3.62
N ASP A 112 -9.57 2.90 3.72
CA ASP A 112 -9.63 4.11 2.90
C ASP A 112 -8.32 4.93 2.96
N THR A 113 -7.91 5.45 1.81
CA THR A 113 -6.71 6.27 1.61
C THR A 113 -6.99 7.76 1.84
N ALA A 114 -8.24 8.20 1.92
CA ALA A 114 -8.61 9.60 2.15
C ALA A 114 -8.07 10.16 3.50
N GLY A 115 -7.79 9.28 4.46
CA GLY A 115 -7.20 9.63 5.76
C GLY A 115 -5.68 9.79 5.79
N ASN A 116 -4.99 9.73 4.64
CA ASN A 116 -3.52 9.76 4.47
C ASN A 116 -2.73 8.59 5.08
N ASN A 117 -3.33 7.80 5.97
CA ASN A 117 -2.71 6.65 6.65
C ASN A 117 -3.61 5.41 6.53
N PRO A 118 -3.70 4.79 5.34
CA PRO A 118 -4.39 3.52 5.21
C PRO A 118 -3.73 2.47 6.11
N LEU A 119 -4.53 1.54 6.63
CA LEU A 119 -4.07 0.40 7.41
C LEU A 119 -4.32 -0.87 6.62
N LYS A 120 -3.43 -1.86 6.79
CA LYS A 120 -3.72 -3.22 6.35
C LYS A 120 -4.86 -3.77 7.18
N ALA A 121 -5.84 -4.38 6.53
CA ALA A 121 -7.01 -4.97 7.16
C ALA A 121 -7.36 -6.30 6.49
N ASP A 122 -8.15 -7.12 7.18
CA ASP A 122 -8.76 -8.29 6.56
C ASP A 122 -9.72 -7.85 5.45
N CYS A 123 -9.70 -8.53 4.30
CA CYS A 123 -10.58 -8.19 3.19
C CYS A 123 -12.07 -8.41 3.51
N ALA A 124 -12.43 -9.24 4.48
CA ALA A 124 -13.81 -9.35 4.96
C ALA A 124 -14.23 -8.16 5.84
N ASP A 125 -13.29 -7.35 6.35
CA ASP A 125 -13.62 -6.20 7.17
C ASP A 125 -14.37 -5.13 6.35
N HIS A 126 -15.44 -4.58 6.92
CA HIS A 126 -16.20 -3.48 6.33
C HIS A 126 -15.40 -2.19 6.15
N THR A 127 -14.33 -2.00 6.92
CA THR A 127 -13.42 -0.85 6.81
C THR A 127 -12.44 -1.00 5.66
N ALA A 128 -12.24 -2.21 5.12
CA ALA A 128 -11.40 -2.45 3.97
C ALA A 128 -12.09 -1.99 2.68
N VAL A 129 -11.50 -0.97 2.04
CA VAL A 129 -12.04 -0.31 0.84
C VAL A 129 -11.30 -0.79 -0.41
N TYR A 130 -10.00 -1.00 -0.31
CA TYR A 130 -9.15 -1.33 -1.45
C TYR A 130 -8.51 -2.70 -1.31
N ARG A 131 -8.28 -3.37 -2.43
CA ARG A 131 -7.42 -4.54 -2.57
C ARG A 131 -6.14 -4.16 -3.31
N VAL A 132 -5.01 -4.66 -2.84
CA VAL A 132 -3.69 -4.46 -3.45
C VAL A 132 -3.55 -5.35 -4.68
N LEU A 133 -3.44 -4.73 -5.86
CA LEU A 133 -3.14 -5.44 -7.12
C LEU A 133 -1.64 -5.70 -7.28
N ASP A 134 -0.83 -4.75 -6.85
CA ASP A 134 0.61 -4.89 -6.83
C ASP A 134 1.27 -4.00 -5.77
N ARG A 135 2.47 -4.39 -5.35
CA ARG A 135 3.33 -3.68 -4.41
C ARG A 135 4.66 -3.48 -5.10
N LEU A 136 4.92 -2.24 -5.52
CA LEU A 136 6.08 -1.93 -6.34
C LEU A 136 7.03 -1.02 -5.57
N ASP A 137 8.32 -1.17 -5.87
CA ASP A 137 9.33 -0.28 -5.36
C ASP A 137 9.15 1.12 -5.95
N THR A 138 9.29 2.12 -5.10
CA THR A 138 9.28 3.51 -5.56
C THR A 138 10.30 4.36 -4.82
N THR A 139 10.50 5.54 -5.38
CA THR A 139 11.16 6.66 -4.71
C THR A 139 10.16 7.81 -4.59
N GLU A 140 10.57 8.89 -3.92
CA GLU A 140 9.79 10.14 -3.86
C GLU A 140 9.51 10.77 -5.24
N PHE A 141 10.21 10.34 -6.29
CA PHE A 141 10.04 10.88 -7.64
C PHE A 141 8.99 10.09 -8.42
N MET A 142 7.81 10.69 -8.64
CA MET A 142 6.68 10.17 -9.44
C MET A 142 6.23 8.74 -9.07
N PRO A 143 5.77 8.50 -7.83
CA PRO A 143 5.49 7.13 -7.39
C PRO A 143 4.36 6.44 -8.16
N ASP A 144 3.39 7.21 -8.67
CA ASP A 144 2.24 6.65 -9.39
C ASP A 144 2.61 6.05 -10.75
N ALA A 145 3.77 6.42 -11.31
CA ALA A 145 4.23 5.92 -12.60
C ALA A 145 4.54 4.41 -12.58
N ALA A 146 4.87 3.84 -11.42
CA ALA A 146 5.14 2.41 -11.31
C ALA A 146 3.87 1.57 -11.59
N CYS A 147 2.69 2.08 -11.23
CA CYS A 147 1.43 1.38 -11.39
C CYS A 147 0.84 1.42 -12.80
N LYS A 148 1.43 2.20 -13.72
CA LYS A 148 0.94 2.34 -15.10
C LYS A 148 0.75 1.00 -15.84
N LYS A 149 1.57 -0.01 -15.51
CA LYS A 149 1.51 -1.34 -16.16
C LYS A 149 0.67 -2.36 -15.39
N VAL A 150 0.04 -1.96 -14.29
CA VAL A 150 -0.77 -2.84 -13.45
C VAL A 150 -2.24 -2.67 -13.86
N SER A 151 -2.74 -3.59 -14.68
CA SER A 151 -4.13 -3.59 -15.14
C SER A 151 -5.12 -3.58 -13.99
N GLY A 152 -6.12 -2.70 -14.06
CA GLY A 152 -7.18 -2.59 -13.07
C GLY A 152 -6.87 -1.63 -11.92
N THR A 153 -5.73 -0.94 -11.96
CA THR A 153 -5.40 0.08 -10.97
C THR A 153 -6.36 1.26 -11.11
N GLN A 154 -7.16 1.49 -10.07
CA GLN A 154 -8.07 2.64 -9.98
C GLN A 154 -7.43 3.79 -9.22
N THR A 155 -6.60 3.50 -8.22
CA THR A 155 -5.90 4.51 -7.44
C THR A 155 -4.54 3.97 -6.96
N THR A 156 -3.69 4.86 -6.48
CA THR A 156 -2.36 4.54 -5.96
C THR A 156 -2.19 5.09 -4.55
N TYR A 157 -1.41 4.39 -3.73
CA TYR A 157 -0.98 4.89 -2.44
C TYR A 157 0.52 4.71 -2.29
N SER A 158 1.21 5.78 -1.91
CA SER A 158 2.67 5.78 -1.74
C SER A 158 3.02 5.77 -0.27
N TYR A 159 3.81 4.78 0.14
CA TYR A 159 4.40 4.70 1.47
C TYR A 159 5.89 4.98 1.38
N ILE A 160 6.29 6.19 1.75
CA ILE A 160 7.67 6.65 1.72
C ILE A 160 8.21 6.75 3.14
N LEU A 161 9.35 6.11 3.41
CA LEU A 161 10.00 6.22 4.71
C LEU A 161 10.56 7.63 4.93
N LYS A 162 10.43 8.12 6.16
CA LYS A 162 11.06 9.38 6.58
C LYS A 162 12.55 9.12 6.76
N ALA A 163 13.37 9.74 5.91
CA ALA A 163 14.83 9.54 5.89
C ALA A 163 15.60 10.88 5.92
N LYS A 164 16.86 10.80 6.34
CA LYS A 164 17.82 11.93 6.34
C LYS A 164 17.91 12.61 4.97
N LYS A 165 17.82 13.94 4.91
CA LYS A 165 18.22 14.73 3.72
C LYS A 165 19.73 14.64 3.44
N GLY A 166 20.09 14.27 2.21
CA GLY A 166 21.44 14.26 1.64
C GLY A 166 21.37 14.08 0.12
N ILE A 167 22.44 14.40 -0.61
CA ILE A 167 22.50 14.23 -2.07
C ILE A 167 22.36 12.72 -2.37
N GLY A 168 21.23 12.31 -2.96
CA GLY A 168 20.86 10.90 -3.20
C GLY A 168 19.86 10.30 -2.21
N ALA A 169 19.38 11.06 -1.22
CA ALA A 169 18.36 10.63 -0.27
C ALA A 169 16.94 10.85 -0.81
N PHE A 170 16.62 10.20 -1.92
CA PHE A 170 15.22 9.98 -2.24
C PHE A 170 14.69 8.96 -1.24
N GLY A 171 13.63 9.30 -0.49
CA GLY A 171 12.99 8.37 0.42
C GLY A 171 12.72 7.05 -0.32
N THR A 172 13.30 5.96 0.18
CA THR A 172 12.97 4.62 -0.31
C THR A 172 11.56 4.31 0.14
N GLY A 173 10.72 3.93 -0.80
CA GLY A 173 9.33 3.65 -0.50
C GLY A 173 8.80 2.51 -1.34
N ILE A 174 7.52 2.28 -1.16
CA ILE A 174 6.70 1.40 -1.98
C ILE A 174 5.47 2.16 -2.43
N VAL A 175 4.97 1.80 -3.60
CA VAL A 175 3.67 2.24 -4.09
C VAL A 175 2.78 1.03 -4.23
N PHE A 176 1.55 1.19 -3.77
CA PHE A 176 0.49 0.21 -3.91
C PHE A 176 -0.39 0.60 -5.08
N CYS A 177 -0.58 -0.34 -5.99
CA CYS A 177 -1.55 -0.23 -7.07
C CYS A 177 -2.86 -0.82 -6.57
N LEU A 178 -3.89 0.00 -6.45
CA LEU A 178 -5.11 -0.34 -5.71
C LEU A 178 -6.32 -0.41 -6.63
N ILE A 179 -7.21 -1.34 -6.31
CA ILE A 179 -8.55 -1.46 -6.89
C ILE A 179 -9.57 -1.51 -5.75
N ALA A 180 -10.79 -1.01 -5.96
CA ALA A 180 -11.88 -1.23 -5.03
C ALA A 180 -12.04 -2.74 -4.73
N LYS A 181 -12.21 -3.09 -3.46
CA LYS A 181 -12.17 -4.47 -2.95
C LYS A 181 -13.12 -5.44 -3.66
N GLY A 182 -14.28 -4.94 -4.10
CA GLY A 182 -15.30 -5.72 -4.80
C GLY A 182 -15.16 -5.75 -6.33
N SER A 183 -14.26 -4.97 -6.91
CA SER A 183 -14.12 -4.87 -8.36
C SER A 183 -13.26 -6.00 -8.93
N ASP A 184 -13.58 -6.38 -10.17
CA ASP A 184 -12.83 -7.36 -10.95
C ASP A 184 -11.77 -6.64 -11.81
N PRO A 185 -10.46 -6.86 -11.59
CA PRO A 185 -9.41 -6.20 -12.36
C PRO A 185 -9.43 -6.54 -13.85
N ALA A 186 -10.07 -7.65 -14.26
CA ALA A 186 -10.24 -7.99 -15.67
C ALA A 186 -11.33 -7.16 -16.35
N ARG A 187 -12.26 -6.60 -15.57
CA ARG A 187 -13.43 -5.86 -16.05
C ARG A 187 -13.30 -4.35 -15.93
N THR A 188 -12.11 -3.84 -15.66
CA THR A 188 -11.87 -2.40 -15.60
C THR A 188 -11.74 -1.79 -16.98
N ILE A 189 -11.94 -0.48 -17.07
CA ILE A 189 -11.83 0.28 -18.32
C ILE A 189 -10.43 0.18 -18.97
N ASP A 190 -9.39 -0.13 -18.20
CA ASP A 190 -8.03 -0.38 -18.71
C ASP A 190 -7.96 -1.48 -19.76
N ASN A 191 -8.79 -2.50 -19.59
CA ASN A 191 -8.79 -3.67 -20.47
C ASN A 191 -9.80 -3.53 -21.62
N ALA A 192 -10.53 -2.43 -21.65
CA ALA A 192 -11.65 -2.26 -22.56
C ALA A 192 -11.17 -1.97 -23.99
N LYS A 193 -11.84 -2.60 -24.94
CA LYS A 193 -11.55 -2.52 -26.37
C LYS A 193 -12.76 -1.97 -27.11
N ILE A 194 -12.50 -1.50 -28.32
CA ILE A 194 -13.58 -1.17 -29.26
C ILE A 194 -14.47 -2.41 -29.42
N GLY A 195 -15.76 -2.23 -29.23
CA GLY A 195 -16.77 -3.28 -29.28
C GLY A 195 -17.21 -3.82 -27.91
N ASP A 196 -16.43 -3.60 -26.84
CA ASP A 196 -16.82 -3.99 -25.50
C ASP A 196 -17.99 -3.15 -24.98
N CYS A 197 -18.81 -3.76 -24.12
CA CYS A 197 -19.92 -3.07 -23.48
C CYS A 197 -19.59 -2.72 -22.03
N LEU A 198 -20.14 -1.61 -21.58
CA LEU A 198 -19.90 -1.03 -20.26
C LEU A 198 -21.22 -0.90 -19.51
N LYS A 199 -21.16 -1.16 -18.20
CA LYS A 199 -22.20 -0.78 -17.23
C LYS A 199 -21.66 0.33 -16.33
N LYS A 200 -22.53 1.15 -15.76
CA LYS A 200 -22.13 2.05 -14.67
C LYS A 200 -21.85 1.24 -13.39
N SER A 201 -20.77 1.58 -12.70
CA SER A 201 -20.37 0.97 -11.42
C SER A 201 -20.25 1.99 -10.28
N GLY A 202 -20.43 3.28 -10.58
CA GLY A 202 -20.40 4.39 -9.63
C GLY A 202 -20.99 5.67 -10.23
N ALA A 203 -20.77 6.81 -9.59
CA ALA A 203 -21.21 8.11 -10.13
C ALA A 203 -20.51 8.45 -11.45
N ASP A 204 -19.19 8.17 -11.53
CA ASP A 204 -18.34 8.47 -12.68
C ASP A 204 -17.48 7.27 -13.12
N ASP A 205 -17.84 6.05 -12.68
CA ASP A 205 -17.08 4.82 -12.99
C ASP A 205 -17.88 3.84 -13.85
N VAL A 206 -17.17 3.12 -14.71
CA VAL A 206 -17.70 2.10 -15.60
C VAL A 206 -16.91 0.79 -15.51
N GLU A 207 -17.62 -0.32 -15.71
CA GLU A 207 -17.03 -1.66 -15.77
C GLU A 207 -17.41 -2.35 -17.08
N ILE A 208 -16.47 -3.08 -17.67
CA ILE A 208 -16.71 -3.99 -18.80
C ILE A 208 -17.75 -5.01 -18.39
N THR A 209 -18.72 -5.25 -19.26
CA THR A 209 -19.76 -6.25 -19.08
C THR A 209 -20.08 -6.95 -20.39
N ALA A 210 -20.76 -8.09 -20.32
CA ALA A 210 -21.24 -8.76 -21.52
C ALA A 210 -22.26 -7.85 -22.22
N CYS A 211 -22.15 -7.66 -23.54
CA CYS A 211 -23.10 -6.86 -24.31
C CYS A 211 -24.54 -7.41 -24.29
N SER A 212 -24.71 -8.69 -23.99
CA SER A 212 -26.01 -9.32 -23.79
C SER A 212 -26.59 -9.10 -22.39
N SER A 213 -25.83 -8.49 -21.48
CA SER A 213 -26.28 -8.18 -20.13
C SER A 213 -27.39 -7.12 -20.19
N PRO A 214 -28.47 -7.26 -19.42
CA PRO A 214 -29.49 -6.20 -19.32
C PRO A 214 -28.93 -4.91 -18.72
N ASP A 215 -27.86 -5.02 -17.94
CA ASP A 215 -27.16 -3.87 -17.34
C ASP A 215 -26.12 -3.21 -18.28
N ALA A 216 -25.99 -3.69 -19.53
CA ALA A 216 -25.10 -3.06 -20.49
C ALA A 216 -25.73 -1.75 -20.99
N GLU A 217 -25.15 -0.61 -20.62
CA GLU A 217 -25.68 0.70 -21.01
C GLU A 217 -24.99 1.22 -22.26
N TYR A 218 -23.68 1.01 -22.36
CA TYR A 218 -22.87 1.59 -23.42
C TYR A 218 -22.05 0.55 -24.17
N LYS A 219 -21.72 0.85 -25.42
CA LYS A 219 -20.74 0.11 -26.22
C LYS A 219 -19.63 1.04 -26.68
N ILE A 220 -18.38 0.62 -26.55
CA ILE A 220 -17.23 1.41 -27.01
C ILE A 220 -17.20 1.37 -28.54
N LEU A 221 -17.41 2.51 -29.19
CA LEU A 221 -17.36 2.64 -30.64
C LEU A 221 -15.96 3.03 -31.12
N SER A 222 -15.27 3.85 -30.34
CA SER A 222 -13.94 4.36 -30.69
C SER A 222 -13.19 4.81 -29.45
N SER A 223 -11.88 4.97 -29.62
CA SER A 223 -10.97 5.55 -28.63
C SER A 223 -10.25 6.71 -29.28
N GLN A 224 -10.22 7.85 -28.60
CA GLN A 224 -9.67 9.11 -29.07
C GLN A 224 -8.76 9.74 -28.01
N LEU A 225 -7.99 10.73 -28.44
CA LEU A 225 -7.12 11.52 -27.54
C LEU A 225 -7.89 12.61 -26.79
N ASP A 226 -9.10 12.95 -27.23
CA ASP A 226 -9.92 14.01 -26.66
C ASP A 226 -11.41 13.73 -26.91
N THR A 227 -12.28 14.17 -25.99
CA THR A 227 -13.73 13.92 -26.07
C THR A 227 -14.39 14.65 -27.23
N SER A 228 -13.87 15.81 -27.67
CA SER A 228 -14.42 16.56 -28.82
C SER A 228 -14.30 15.81 -30.15
N LEU A 229 -13.42 14.82 -30.23
CA LEU A 229 -13.28 13.96 -31.42
C LEU A 229 -14.43 12.95 -31.53
N CYS A 230 -15.16 12.70 -30.44
CA CYS A 230 -16.30 11.78 -30.42
C CYS A 230 -17.54 12.32 -31.13
N ASP A 231 -17.68 13.64 -31.29
CA ASP A 231 -18.81 14.26 -32.01
C ASP A 231 -18.86 13.83 -33.49
N ARG A 232 -17.71 13.37 -34.03
CA ARG A 232 -17.58 12.89 -35.41
C ARG A 232 -17.75 11.38 -35.52
N VAL A 233 -17.89 10.66 -34.41
CA VAL A 233 -18.07 9.20 -34.38
C VAL A 233 -19.55 8.88 -34.52
N SER A 234 -19.92 8.26 -35.63
CA SER A 234 -21.31 7.87 -35.89
C SER A 234 -21.83 6.93 -34.81
N GLY A 235 -23.02 7.23 -34.28
CA GLY A 235 -23.66 6.46 -33.20
C GLY A 235 -23.15 6.76 -31.80
N SER A 236 -22.18 7.69 -31.64
CA SER A 236 -21.75 8.15 -30.32
C SER A 236 -22.87 8.97 -29.67
N ILE A 237 -23.25 8.58 -28.45
CA ILE A 237 -24.28 9.24 -27.63
C ILE A 237 -23.71 9.77 -26.31
N ALA A 238 -22.52 9.30 -25.90
CA ALA A 238 -21.83 9.73 -24.69
C ALA A 238 -20.31 9.65 -24.88
N THR A 239 -19.56 10.24 -23.95
CA THR A 239 -18.11 10.11 -23.88
C THR A 239 -17.68 9.74 -22.47
N TYR A 240 -16.59 8.99 -22.37
CA TYR A 240 -15.95 8.66 -21.09
C TYR A 240 -14.48 9.04 -21.16
N SER A 241 -14.09 10.01 -20.32
CA SER A 241 -12.69 10.41 -20.18
C SER A 241 -12.06 9.61 -19.07
N TYR A 242 -10.95 8.96 -19.37
CA TYR A 242 -10.24 8.09 -18.45
C TYR A 242 -8.75 8.39 -18.48
N GLN A 243 -8.15 8.59 -17.31
CA GLN A 243 -6.72 8.76 -17.17
C GLN A 243 -6.17 7.66 -16.28
N GLN A 244 -5.31 6.81 -16.84
CA GLN A 244 -4.57 5.84 -16.04
C GLN A 244 -3.64 6.57 -15.07
N PRO A 245 -3.46 6.05 -13.84
CA PRO A 245 -2.42 6.52 -12.95
C PRO A 245 -1.06 6.58 -13.66
N GLY A 246 -0.40 7.74 -13.58
CA GLY A 246 0.89 7.99 -14.24
C GLY A 246 0.84 8.37 -15.72
N GLU A 247 -0.33 8.43 -16.36
CA GLU A 247 -0.46 9.04 -17.69
C GLU A 247 -0.58 10.56 -17.63
N ILE A 248 -0.01 11.25 -18.62
CA ILE A 248 0.02 12.71 -18.68
C ILE A 248 -1.23 13.27 -19.36
N MET A 249 -1.85 12.49 -20.24
CA MET A 249 -3.07 12.88 -20.96
C MET A 249 -4.13 11.81 -20.79
N PRO A 250 -5.40 12.20 -20.53
CA PRO A 250 -6.52 11.26 -20.52
C PRO A 250 -6.77 10.71 -21.93
N LYS A 251 -7.37 9.53 -21.96
CA LYS A 251 -7.94 8.88 -23.15
C LYS A 251 -9.45 9.07 -23.13
N ALA A 252 -10.05 9.34 -24.28
CA ALA A 252 -11.49 9.47 -24.42
C ALA A 252 -12.08 8.25 -25.14
N PHE A 253 -13.08 7.61 -24.55
CA PHE A 253 -13.89 6.61 -25.22
C PHE A 253 -15.18 7.24 -25.75
N CYS A 254 -15.49 6.98 -27.02
CA CYS A 254 -16.73 7.39 -27.65
C CYS A 254 -17.75 6.24 -27.50
N LEU A 255 -18.86 6.53 -26.83
CA LEU A 255 -19.79 5.51 -26.36
C LEU A 255 -21.10 5.57 -27.15
N GLY A 256 -21.50 4.44 -27.71
CA GLY A 256 -22.82 4.23 -28.31
C GLY A 256 -23.76 3.51 -27.36
N SER A 257 -25.02 3.33 -27.77
CA SER A 257 -25.96 2.44 -27.07
C SER A 257 -25.47 0.99 -27.15
N ALA A 258 -25.58 0.25 -26.04
CA ALA A 258 -25.35 -1.19 -26.05
C ALA A 258 -26.51 -1.98 -26.70
N HIS A 259 -27.70 -1.37 -26.78
CA HIS A 259 -28.94 -1.96 -27.28
C HIS A 259 -29.55 -1.16 -28.43
#